data_AF-A0A7S3VAB4-F1
#
_entry.id   AF-A0A7S3VAB4-F1
#
_cell.length_a   1.000
_cell.length_b   1.000
_cell.length_c   1.000
_cell.angle_alpha   90.00
_cell.angle_beta   90.00
_cell.angle_gamma   90.00
#
_symmetry.space_group_name_H-M   'P 1'
#
loop_
_entity.id
_entity.type
_entity.pdbx_description
1 polymer ?
#
loop_
_entity_poly.entity_id
_entity_poly.type
_entity_poly.pdbx_seq_one_letter_code
_entity_poly.pdbx_strand_id
1 'polypeptide(L)'
;MINPASAGVASGVATAPIATANFQDIIDGMRLSQVVPPKAPSTSTTSTRIEKRWSVNLNTLLLFNLANQISDLPPIYGAIADGTRKQERVTLQAGYNGIARSPGAVMRAPLVITKELATTLLELIFWSGDLDRLDEGLHCFRTIYVSTAKTSQDQSNMSLYDSLPSDGNLSLEVVRLFKHVLKSNWPTDFIQLDTTLKVFVNLLSLVLNSTHPLNVSFRNLVASWSSLTLQLSERFNLHPAMPAQFLRTIQLHTSVYWQNVSMLTVNQARLTPAPDFTSILNSLLLQTWVAPSVPGYTPVLPSQYLPAPAP
;
A
#
# COMPACT_ATOMS: atom_id res chain seq x y z
N MET A 1 -53.65 -56.99 -41.30
CA MET A 1 -54.78 -56.04 -41.42
C MET A 1 -54.26 -54.68 -40.97
N ILE A 2 -53.90 -53.84 -41.93
CA ILE A 2 -54.62 -52.61 -42.34
C ILE A 2 -54.53 -51.52 -41.27
N ASN A 3 -53.66 -50.56 -41.55
CA ASN A 3 -53.72 -49.16 -41.07
C ASN A 3 -54.77 -48.43 -41.93
N PRO A 4 -55.49 -47.39 -41.43
CA PRO A 4 -54.96 -46.03 -41.69
C PRO A 4 -55.34 -44.92 -40.68
N ALA A 5 -54.38 -44.01 -40.52
CA ALA A 5 -54.41 -42.53 -40.53
C ALA A 5 -55.70 -41.72 -40.32
N SER A 6 -55.63 -40.69 -39.44
CA SER A 6 -55.77 -39.23 -39.75
C SER A 6 -55.78 -38.42 -38.44
N ALA A 7 -54.77 -37.60 -38.11
CA ALA A 7 -54.53 -36.20 -38.51
C ALA A 7 -55.11 -35.17 -37.52
N GLY A 8 -54.26 -34.30 -36.95
CA GLY A 8 -54.65 -33.21 -36.06
C GLY A 8 -53.46 -32.43 -35.46
N VAL A 9 -53.07 -31.37 -36.15
CA VAL A 9 -51.91 -30.46 -35.99
C VAL A 9 -51.86 -29.69 -34.66
N ALA A 10 -50.66 -29.54 -34.04
CA ALA A 10 -50.23 -28.30 -33.39
C ALA A 10 -48.70 -28.20 -33.22
N SER A 11 -48.17 -27.12 -33.80
CA SER A 11 -46.80 -26.62 -33.81
C SER A 11 -46.11 -26.55 -32.43
N GLY A 12 -44.93 -27.16 -32.31
CA GLY A 12 -43.96 -26.89 -31.25
C GLY A 12 -42.56 -26.76 -31.85
N VAL A 13 -42.11 -25.53 -32.07
CA VAL A 13 -40.74 -25.20 -32.47
C VAL A 13 -39.80 -25.59 -31.32
N ALA A 14 -39.01 -26.64 -31.50
CA ALA A 14 -37.92 -26.97 -30.59
C ALA A 14 -36.77 -25.98 -30.81
N THR A 15 -36.70 -24.95 -29.97
CA THR A 15 -35.55 -24.07 -29.86
C THR A 15 -34.38 -24.85 -29.24
N ALA A 16 -33.32 -25.06 -30.03
CA ALA A 16 -32.04 -25.50 -29.51
C ALA A 16 -31.51 -24.48 -28.49
N PRO A 17 -30.95 -24.90 -27.34
CA PRO A 17 -30.32 -23.97 -26.43
C PRO A 17 -29.08 -23.37 -27.12
N ILE A 18 -29.14 -22.07 -27.39
CA ILE A 18 -27.98 -21.28 -27.77
C ILE A 18 -26.99 -21.39 -26.60
N ALA A 19 -25.85 -22.03 -26.84
CA ALA A 19 -24.76 -22.05 -25.89
C ALA A 19 -24.30 -20.61 -25.64
N THR A 20 -24.71 -20.03 -24.52
CA THR A 20 -24.07 -18.85 -23.95
C THR A 20 -22.66 -19.23 -23.59
N ALA A 21 -21.73 -19.00 -24.54
CA ALA A 21 -20.31 -19.02 -24.26
C ALA A 21 -20.06 -18.05 -23.10
N ASN A 22 -19.62 -18.59 -21.98
CA ASN A 22 -19.36 -17.84 -20.77
C ASN A 22 -18.18 -16.90 -21.10
N PHE A 23 -18.32 -15.60 -20.87
CA PHE A 23 -17.24 -14.63 -21.14
C PHE A 23 -15.91 -15.02 -20.46
N GLN A 24 -15.98 -15.82 -19.41
CA GLN A 24 -14.84 -16.38 -18.70
C GLN A 24 -14.01 -17.38 -19.54
N ASP A 25 -14.66 -18.20 -20.38
CA ASP A 25 -13.99 -19.20 -21.22
C ASP A 25 -13.20 -18.54 -22.37
N ILE A 26 -13.65 -17.37 -22.84
CA ILE A 26 -12.94 -16.55 -23.83
C ILE A 26 -11.71 -15.88 -23.20
N ILE A 27 -11.83 -15.42 -21.95
CA ILE A 27 -10.70 -14.82 -21.20
C ILE A 27 -9.63 -15.88 -20.90
N ASP A 28 -10.03 -17.10 -20.56
CA ASP A 28 -9.09 -18.18 -20.27
C ASP A 28 -8.45 -18.76 -21.54
N GLY A 29 -9.17 -18.78 -22.67
CA GLY A 29 -8.61 -19.11 -23.99
C GLY A 29 -7.57 -18.12 -24.52
N MET A 30 -7.69 -16.83 -24.19
CA MET A 30 -6.69 -15.81 -24.57
C MET A 30 -5.41 -15.88 -23.74
N ARG A 31 -5.44 -16.48 -22.54
CA ARG A 31 -4.27 -16.61 -21.66
C ARG A 31 -3.33 -17.73 -22.05
N LEU A 32 -3.81 -18.79 -22.71
CA LEU A 32 -2.97 -19.92 -23.14
C LEU A 32 -2.23 -19.67 -24.47
N SER A 33 -2.67 -18.73 -25.29
CA SER A 33 -2.13 -18.49 -26.64
C SER A 33 -0.86 -17.61 -26.68
N GLN A 34 -0.33 -17.18 -25.52
CA GLN A 34 0.85 -16.31 -25.44
C GLN A 34 1.98 -16.87 -24.56
N VAL A 35 2.18 -18.18 -24.52
CA VAL A 35 3.39 -18.75 -23.91
C VAL A 35 4.52 -18.81 -24.94
N VAL A 36 5.13 -17.65 -25.21
CA VAL A 36 6.50 -17.60 -25.71
C VAL A 36 7.41 -17.88 -24.51
N PRO A 37 8.36 -18.83 -24.57
CA PRO A 37 9.26 -19.07 -23.44
C PRO A 37 10.05 -17.78 -23.16
N PRO A 38 10.08 -17.29 -21.90
CA PRO A 38 10.78 -16.05 -21.60
C PRO A 38 12.27 -16.27 -21.81
N LYS A 39 12.86 -15.52 -22.75
CA LYS A 39 14.31 -15.36 -22.85
C LYS A 39 14.76 -14.78 -21.52
N ALA A 40 15.57 -15.52 -20.76
CA ALA A 40 16.11 -15.05 -19.49
C ALA A 40 16.75 -13.67 -19.70
N PRO A 41 16.28 -12.60 -19.03
CA PRO A 41 16.90 -11.30 -19.16
C PRO A 41 18.33 -11.41 -18.63
N SER A 42 19.31 -11.17 -19.50
CA SER A 42 20.68 -10.97 -19.06
C SER A 42 20.69 -9.82 -18.07
N THR A 43 21.28 -10.01 -16.89
CA THR A 43 21.37 -9.02 -15.80
C THR A 43 21.90 -7.66 -16.27
N SER A 44 22.74 -7.63 -17.32
CA SER A 44 23.21 -6.38 -17.93
C SER A 44 22.09 -5.53 -18.53
N THR A 45 21.04 -6.14 -19.10
CA THR A 45 19.97 -5.43 -19.79
C THR A 45 19.02 -4.74 -18.82
N THR A 46 18.71 -5.38 -17.69
CA THR A 46 17.86 -4.78 -16.65
C THR A 46 18.59 -3.61 -15.96
N SER A 47 19.88 -3.75 -15.68
CA SER A 47 20.67 -2.65 -15.10
C SER A 47 20.67 -1.41 -15.99
N THR A 48 20.92 -1.55 -17.30
CA THR A 48 20.88 -0.42 -18.24
C THR A 48 19.50 0.25 -18.31
N ARG A 49 18.41 -0.51 -18.19
CA ARG A 49 17.05 0.06 -18.17
C ARG A 49 16.78 0.86 -16.90
N ILE A 50 17.21 0.36 -15.75
CA ILE A 50 17.11 1.09 -14.47
C ILE A 50 17.93 2.39 -14.53
N GLU A 51 19.16 2.34 -15.03
CA GLU A 51 20.01 3.54 -15.24
C GLU A 51 19.30 4.57 -16.11
N LYS A 52 18.67 4.14 -17.20
CA LYS A 52 17.93 5.04 -18.10
C LYS A 52 16.69 5.62 -17.41
N ARG A 53 15.95 4.83 -16.63
CA ARG A 53 14.70 5.26 -15.97
C ARG A 53 14.95 6.28 -14.85
N TRP A 54 16.04 6.11 -14.10
CA TRP A 54 16.42 7.01 -13.01
C TRP A 54 17.72 7.76 -13.32
N SER A 55 18.00 8.09 -14.58
CA SER A 55 19.29 8.70 -14.97
C SER A 55 19.70 9.92 -14.14
N VAL A 56 18.73 10.74 -13.74
CA VAL A 56 18.94 11.92 -12.88
C VAL A 56 19.00 11.55 -11.38
N ASN A 57 18.20 10.57 -10.95
CA ASN A 57 17.99 10.24 -9.54
C ASN A 57 18.59 8.88 -9.13
N LEU A 58 19.50 8.31 -9.92
CA LEU A 58 20.04 6.97 -9.68
C LEU A 58 20.81 6.91 -8.36
N ASN A 59 21.61 7.95 -8.07
CA ASN A 59 22.33 8.05 -6.81
C ASN A 59 21.37 8.12 -5.62
N THR A 60 20.26 8.85 -5.76
CA THR A 60 19.19 8.93 -4.75
C THR A 60 18.50 7.58 -4.55
N LEU A 61 18.25 6.84 -5.64
CA LEU A 61 17.66 5.51 -5.60
C LEU A 61 18.56 4.54 -4.83
N LEU A 62 19.85 4.54 -5.14
CA LEU A 62 20.86 3.71 -4.46
C LEU A 62 21.03 4.13 -3.00
N LEU A 63 21.02 5.44 -2.71
CA LEU A 63 21.10 5.99 -1.36
C LEU A 63 19.95 5.53 -0.48
N PHE A 64 18.70 5.73 -0.90
CA PHE A 64 17.56 5.35 -0.07
C PHE A 64 17.34 3.84 0.05
N ASN A 65 17.87 3.06 -0.89
CA ASN A 65 17.87 1.60 -0.77
C ASN A 65 19.09 1.04 -0.03
N LEU A 66 20.07 1.89 0.29
CA LEU A 66 21.38 1.46 0.77
C LEU A 66 21.96 0.36 -0.14
N ALA A 67 21.93 0.59 -1.45
CA ALA A 67 22.43 -0.31 -2.48
C ALA A 67 23.78 0.21 -3.01
N ASN A 68 24.77 -0.66 -3.23
CA ASN A 68 26.06 -0.24 -3.79
C ASN A 68 26.01 -0.22 -5.32
N GLN A 69 25.14 -1.05 -5.87
CA GLN A 69 24.96 -1.26 -7.30
C GLN A 69 23.51 -1.63 -7.57
N ILE A 70 23.12 -1.52 -8.84
CA ILE A 70 21.74 -1.72 -9.28
C ILE A 70 21.23 -3.15 -9.02
N SER A 71 22.11 -4.15 -9.05
CA SER A 71 21.75 -5.54 -8.74
C SER A 71 21.32 -5.75 -7.29
N ASP A 72 21.65 -4.83 -6.38
CA ASP A 72 21.25 -4.90 -4.97
C ASP A 72 19.85 -4.30 -4.74
N LEU A 73 19.28 -3.63 -5.74
CA LEU A 73 17.97 -3.01 -5.66
C LEU A 73 16.84 -4.07 -5.63
N PRO A 74 15.74 -3.79 -4.91
CA PRO A 74 14.54 -4.61 -4.95
C PRO A 74 14.04 -4.86 -6.39
N PRO A 75 13.53 -6.08 -6.70
CA PRO A 75 13.08 -6.44 -8.05
C PRO A 75 12.04 -5.51 -8.66
N ILE A 76 11.26 -4.80 -7.83
CA ILE A 76 10.23 -3.86 -8.29
C ILE A 76 10.80 -2.75 -9.18
N TYR A 77 12.03 -2.30 -8.93
CA TYR A 77 12.65 -1.24 -9.73
C TYR A 77 12.97 -1.70 -11.16
N GLY A 78 13.37 -2.97 -11.33
CA GLY A 78 13.53 -3.58 -12.66
C GLY A 78 12.20 -3.70 -13.39
N ALA A 79 11.15 -4.18 -12.70
CA ALA A 79 9.82 -4.30 -13.28
C ALA A 79 9.22 -2.95 -13.71
N ILE A 80 9.49 -1.89 -12.95
CA ILE A 80 9.09 -0.52 -13.30
C ILE A 80 9.89 -0.02 -14.50
N ALA A 81 11.21 -0.23 -14.54
CA ALA A 81 12.07 0.19 -15.65
C ALA A 81 11.73 -0.52 -16.97
N ASP A 82 11.21 -1.74 -16.91
CA ASP A 82 10.75 -2.51 -18.06
C ASP A 82 9.39 -2.03 -18.60
N GLY A 83 8.59 -1.37 -17.76
CA GLY A 83 7.26 -0.88 -18.10
C GLY A 83 7.24 0.49 -18.75
N THR A 84 6.05 0.91 -19.19
CA THR A 84 5.79 2.28 -19.61
C THR A 84 5.43 3.16 -18.41
N ARG A 85 5.60 4.49 -18.53
CA ARG A 85 5.16 5.45 -17.49
C ARG A 85 3.69 5.30 -17.09
N LYS A 86 2.82 4.90 -18.02
CA LYS A 86 1.39 4.67 -17.75
C LYS A 86 1.14 3.42 -16.88
N GLN A 87 2.09 2.49 -16.83
CA GLN A 87 1.96 1.23 -16.11
C GLN A 87 2.62 1.25 -14.73
N GLU A 88 3.39 2.28 -14.37
CA GLU A 88 4.21 2.27 -13.14
C GLU A 88 3.38 2.05 -11.87
N ARG A 89 2.23 2.74 -11.76
CA ARG A 89 1.30 2.56 -10.63
C ARG A 89 0.74 1.14 -10.59
N VAL A 90 0.34 0.59 -11.75
CA VAL A 90 -0.18 -0.77 -11.87
C VAL A 90 0.89 -1.80 -11.51
N THR A 91 2.14 -1.58 -11.92
CA THR A 91 3.29 -2.43 -11.56
C THR A 91 3.55 -2.40 -10.06
N LEU A 92 3.53 -1.22 -9.43
CA LEU A 92 3.62 -1.10 -7.96
C LEU A 92 2.47 -1.84 -7.27
N GLN A 93 1.24 -1.67 -7.76
CA GLN A 93 0.06 -2.31 -7.19
C GLN A 93 0.15 -3.84 -7.28
N ALA A 94 0.55 -4.36 -8.45
CA ALA A 94 0.76 -5.79 -8.67
C ALA A 94 1.88 -6.33 -7.78
N GLY A 95 2.96 -5.57 -7.62
CA GLY A 95 4.07 -5.89 -6.71
C GLY A 95 3.60 -6.02 -5.27
N TYR A 96 2.86 -5.03 -4.75
CA TYR A 96 2.28 -5.10 -3.40
C TYR A 96 1.36 -6.32 -3.24
N ASN A 97 0.45 -6.54 -4.19
CA ASN A 97 -0.46 -7.68 -4.18
C ASN A 97 0.30 -9.02 -4.22
N GLY A 98 1.47 -9.07 -4.84
CA GLY A 98 2.37 -10.21 -4.80
C GLY A 98 2.95 -10.42 -3.41
N ILE A 99 3.49 -9.37 -2.78
CA ILE A 99 4.02 -9.42 -1.42
C ILE A 99 2.94 -9.84 -0.42
N ALA A 100 1.76 -9.22 -0.44
CA ALA A 100 0.66 -9.51 0.48
C ALA A 100 0.11 -10.95 0.36
N ARG A 101 0.33 -11.63 -0.78
CA ARG A 101 -0.04 -13.03 -0.99
C ARG A 101 1.10 -14.01 -0.75
N SER A 102 2.32 -13.52 -0.56
CA SER A 102 3.49 -14.36 -0.33
C SER A 102 3.44 -15.04 1.05
N PRO A 103 4.10 -16.20 1.24
CA PRO A 103 4.19 -16.85 2.54
C PRO A 103 4.85 -15.99 3.63
N GLY A 104 5.74 -15.07 3.24
CA GLY A 104 6.42 -14.13 4.14
C GLY A 104 5.67 -12.82 4.40
N ALA A 105 4.43 -12.70 3.90
CA ALA A 105 3.61 -11.51 4.12
C ALA A 105 3.30 -11.34 5.62
N VAL A 106 3.45 -10.12 6.12
CA VAL A 106 3.07 -9.80 7.50
C VAL A 106 1.55 -9.74 7.66
N MET A 107 0.86 -9.35 6.59
CA MET A 107 -0.59 -9.19 6.53
C MET A 107 -1.08 -9.42 5.11
N ARG A 108 -2.30 -9.95 4.96
CA ARG A 108 -2.93 -10.17 3.63
C ARG A 108 -3.91 -9.08 3.22
N ALA A 109 -4.08 -8.06 4.06
CA ALA A 109 -4.95 -6.92 3.78
C ALA A 109 -4.52 -6.18 2.50
N PRO A 110 -5.48 -5.73 1.68
CA PRO A 110 -5.18 -4.95 0.49
C PRO A 110 -4.69 -3.55 0.85
N LEU A 111 -3.80 -3.01 0.00
CA LEU A 111 -3.41 -1.60 -0.03
C LEU A 111 -3.72 -1.05 -1.42
N VAL A 112 -4.38 0.10 -1.49
CA VAL A 112 -4.53 0.83 -2.76
C VAL A 112 -3.36 1.79 -2.90
N ILE A 113 -2.52 1.56 -3.91
CA ILE A 113 -1.43 2.48 -4.26
C ILE A 113 -2.03 3.63 -5.06
N THR A 114 -2.26 4.75 -4.36
CA THR A 114 -2.75 5.98 -4.97
C THR A 114 -1.71 6.58 -5.90
N LYS A 115 -2.13 7.55 -6.72
CA LYS A 115 -1.21 8.27 -7.60
C LYS A 115 -0.14 9.02 -6.79
N GLU A 116 -0.55 9.66 -5.70
CA GLU A 116 0.34 10.42 -4.83
C GLU A 116 1.36 9.51 -4.16
N LEU A 117 0.96 8.31 -3.71
CA LEU A 117 1.90 7.34 -3.15
C LEU A 117 2.84 6.80 -4.22
N ALA A 118 2.34 6.47 -5.41
CA ALA A 118 3.18 6.05 -6.52
C ALA A 118 4.21 7.13 -6.89
N THR A 119 3.80 8.39 -6.97
CA THR A 119 4.71 9.53 -7.19
C THR A 119 5.78 9.60 -6.10
N THR A 120 5.40 9.54 -4.81
CA THR A 120 6.35 9.49 -3.69
C THR A 120 7.39 8.37 -3.86
N LEU A 121 6.96 7.16 -4.26
CA LEU A 121 7.84 6.01 -4.44
C LEU A 121 8.75 6.12 -5.67
N LEU A 122 8.23 6.62 -6.78
CA LEU A 122 8.93 6.71 -8.07
C LEU A 122 9.91 7.89 -8.12
N GLU A 123 9.52 9.02 -7.52
CA GLU A 123 10.33 10.24 -7.43
C GLU A 123 11.20 10.28 -6.18
N LEU A 124 11.10 9.25 -5.33
CA LEU A 124 11.94 9.05 -4.14
C LEU A 124 11.78 10.18 -3.09
N ILE A 125 10.56 10.69 -2.95
CA ILE A 125 10.22 11.76 -1.99
C ILE A 125 9.92 11.11 -0.63
N PHE A 126 10.93 10.53 0.02
CA PHE A 126 10.73 9.79 1.27
C PHE A 126 10.62 10.70 2.49
N TRP A 127 11.06 11.95 2.35
CA TRP A 127 10.97 13.01 3.35
C TRP A 127 10.24 14.23 2.76
N SER A 128 9.26 14.77 3.49
CA SER A 128 8.40 15.88 3.07
C SER A 128 9.00 17.27 3.34
N GLY A 129 10.07 17.36 4.13
CA GLY A 129 10.60 18.63 4.64
C GLY A 129 9.87 19.17 5.86
N ASP A 130 8.65 18.71 6.12
CA ASP A 130 7.80 19.13 7.23
C ASP A 130 7.20 17.89 7.91
N LEU A 131 7.51 17.74 9.20
CA LEU A 131 7.05 16.61 10.01
C LEU A 131 5.52 16.55 10.08
N ASP A 132 4.80 17.66 9.97
CA ASP A 132 3.34 17.72 10.09
C ASP A 132 2.61 17.38 8.78
N ARG A 133 3.32 17.27 7.65
CA ARG A 133 2.76 16.88 6.35
C ARG A 133 2.65 15.37 6.20
N LEU A 134 1.55 14.82 6.71
CA LEU A 134 1.26 13.39 6.73
C LEU A 134 0.76 12.81 5.39
N ASP A 135 0.51 13.66 4.40
CA ASP A 135 0.13 13.27 3.05
C ASP A 135 1.36 13.08 2.13
N GLU A 136 2.56 13.40 2.61
CA GLU A 136 3.82 13.30 1.88
C GLU A 136 4.84 12.38 2.58
N GLY A 137 5.95 12.07 1.91
CA GLY A 137 6.96 11.18 2.49
C GLY A 137 6.60 9.69 2.47
N LEU A 138 7.55 8.84 2.87
CA LEU A 138 7.35 7.40 3.01
C LEU A 138 7.25 7.01 4.49
N HIS A 139 6.01 6.94 4.99
CA HIS A 139 5.72 6.56 6.37
C HIS A 139 4.33 5.93 6.53
N CYS A 140 4.04 5.40 7.70
CA CYS A 140 2.87 4.57 7.99
C CYS A 140 1.50 5.26 7.83
N PHE A 141 1.39 6.59 7.89
CA PHE A 141 0.15 7.31 7.50
C PHE A 141 -0.20 7.20 6.01
N ARG A 142 0.72 6.75 5.16
CA ARG A 142 0.44 6.53 3.73
C ARG A 142 -0.29 5.21 3.47
N THR A 143 -0.50 4.38 4.49
CA THR A 143 -1.07 3.04 4.39
C THR A 143 -2.18 2.79 5.41
N ILE A 144 -2.90 3.83 5.81
CA ILE A 144 -3.99 3.72 6.78
C ILE A 144 -5.03 2.72 6.29
N TYR A 145 -5.26 1.71 7.12
CA TYR A 145 -6.36 0.78 6.92
C TYR A 145 -7.67 1.39 7.43
N VAL A 146 -8.68 1.39 6.57
CA VAL A 146 -10.02 1.91 6.91
C VAL A 146 -11.00 0.74 7.02
N SER A 147 -11.29 0.09 5.90
CA SER A 147 -12.12 -1.12 5.84
C SER A 147 -11.96 -1.80 4.48
N THR A 148 -12.25 -3.10 4.40
CA THR A 148 -12.25 -3.83 3.13
C THR A 148 -13.18 -3.21 2.09
N ALA A 149 -14.35 -2.73 2.51
CA ALA A 149 -15.33 -2.08 1.63
C ALA A 149 -14.78 -0.78 1.04
N LYS A 150 -14.23 0.09 1.89
CA LYS A 150 -13.61 1.35 1.45
C LYS A 150 -12.40 1.09 0.55
N THR A 151 -11.54 0.14 0.91
CA THR A 151 -10.39 -0.24 0.08
C THR A 151 -10.82 -0.79 -1.29
N SER A 152 -11.91 -1.58 -1.35
CA SER A 152 -12.45 -2.08 -2.62
C SER A 152 -13.02 -0.96 -3.48
N GLN A 153 -13.72 0.00 -2.86
CA GLN A 153 -14.21 1.20 -3.54
C GLN A 153 -13.05 2.05 -4.09
N ASP A 154 -12.02 2.26 -3.28
CA ASP A 154 -10.82 3.01 -3.67
C ASP A 154 -10.06 2.31 -4.81
N GLN A 155 -9.99 0.98 -4.77
CA GLN A 155 -9.40 0.18 -5.84
C GLN A 155 -10.18 0.34 -7.15
N SER A 156 -11.51 0.28 -7.10
CA SER A 156 -12.38 0.51 -8.26
C SER A 156 -12.20 1.91 -8.83
N ASN A 157 -12.16 2.91 -7.94
CA ASN A 157 -11.93 4.31 -8.31
C ASN A 157 -10.57 4.51 -9.00
N MET A 158 -9.51 3.89 -8.48
CA MET A 158 -8.18 3.96 -9.10
C MET A 158 -8.11 3.21 -10.43
N SER A 159 -8.77 2.06 -10.56
CA SER A 159 -8.86 1.33 -11.83
C SER A 159 -9.61 2.13 -12.90
N LEU A 160 -10.67 2.84 -12.53
CA LEU A 160 -11.38 3.74 -13.43
C LEU A 160 -10.46 4.89 -13.86
N TYR A 161 -9.72 5.49 -12.93
CA TYR A 161 -8.78 6.56 -13.25
C TYR A 161 -7.69 6.12 -14.24
N ASP A 162 -7.09 4.94 -14.06
CA ASP A 162 -6.07 4.41 -14.98
C ASP A 162 -6.60 4.15 -16.39
N SER A 163 -7.91 3.88 -16.52
CA SER A 163 -8.56 3.67 -17.82
C SER A 163 -8.87 4.95 -18.58
N LEU A 164 -8.76 6.12 -17.93
CA LEU A 164 -9.06 7.39 -18.56
C LEU A 164 -7.98 7.76 -19.59
N PRO A 165 -8.38 8.17 -20.81
CA PRO A 165 -7.43 8.60 -21.83
C PRO A 165 -6.67 9.84 -21.37
N SER A 166 -5.35 9.82 -21.54
CA SER A 166 -4.42 10.87 -21.11
C SER A 166 -4.68 12.23 -21.78
N ASP A 167 -5.41 12.22 -22.89
CA ASP A 167 -5.65 13.37 -23.77
C ASP A 167 -7.05 13.98 -23.61
N GLY A 168 -7.86 13.45 -22.68
CA GLY A 168 -9.24 13.89 -22.44
C GLY A 168 -9.33 14.83 -21.25
N ASN A 169 -9.99 15.97 -21.46
CA ASN A 169 -10.30 17.00 -20.48
C ASN A 169 -11.07 16.38 -19.27
N LEU A 170 -10.33 15.85 -18.32
CA LEU A 170 -10.84 15.28 -17.07
C LEU A 170 -11.58 16.40 -16.34
N SER A 171 -12.90 16.28 -16.19
CA SER A 171 -13.69 17.28 -15.46
C SER A 171 -13.05 17.53 -14.10
N LEU A 172 -12.92 18.82 -13.75
CA LEU A 172 -12.40 19.26 -12.45
C LEU A 172 -13.17 18.61 -11.28
N GLU A 173 -14.43 18.23 -11.50
CA GLU A 173 -15.25 17.50 -10.53
C GLU A 173 -14.77 16.05 -10.34
N VAL A 174 -14.37 15.37 -11.42
CA VAL A 174 -13.79 14.02 -11.35
C VAL A 174 -12.45 14.06 -10.63
N VAL A 175 -11.61 15.07 -10.91
CA VAL A 175 -10.34 15.29 -10.19
C VAL A 175 -10.59 15.61 -8.70
N ARG A 176 -11.59 16.43 -8.37
CA ARG A 176 -11.96 16.76 -6.98
C ARG A 176 -12.54 15.57 -6.23
N LEU A 177 -13.35 14.74 -6.89
CA LEU A 177 -13.90 13.51 -6.33
C LEU A 177 -12.76 12.56 -5.90
N PHE A 178 -11.76 12.36 -6.75
CA PHE A 178 -10.59 11.53 -6.39
C PHE A 178 -9.76 12.14 -5.26
N LYS A 179 -9.62 13.47 -5.20
CA LYS A 179 -8.91 14.14 -4.09
C LYS A 179 -9.66 14.05 -2.75
N HIS A 180 -10.99 14.13 -2.75
CA HIS A 180 -11.78 14.14 -1.50
C HIS A 180 -11.88 12.76 -0.84
N VAL A 181 -11.79 11.67 -1.62
CA VAL A 181 -11.89 10.29 -1.15
C VAL A 181 -10.65 9.83 -0.35
N LEU A 182 -9.55 10.59 -0.40
CA LEU A 182 -8.24 10.26 0.15
C LEU A 182 -7.77 11.14 1.33
N LYS A 183 -8.66 11.93 1.95
CA LYS A 183 -8.29 12.69 3.17
C LYS A 183 -7.70 11.75 4.23
N SER A 184 -6.63 12.19 4.91
CA SER A 184 -5.96 11.44 5.98
C SER A 184 -6.96 10.94 7.00
N ASN A 185 -7.23 9.64 6.94
CA ASN A 185 -7.94 8.94 7.99
C ASN A 185 -6.94 8.65 9.10
N TRP A 186 -7.36 8.79 10.34
CA TRP A 186 -6.58 8.41 11.50
C TRP A 186 -7.01 7.01 11.92
N PRO A 187 -6.10 6.14 12.39
CA PRO A 187 -6.55 4.93 13.06
C PRO A 187 -7.33 5.35 14.31
N THR A 188 -8.58 4.91 14.42
CA THR A 188 -9.46 5.20 15.56
C THR A 188 -9.47 4.10 16.60
N ASP A 189 -9.00 2.91 16.22
CA ASP A 189 -8.97 1.74 17.08
C ASP A 189 -7.68 0.92 16.89
N PHE A 190 -7.51 -0.06 17.76
CA PHE A 190 -6.36 -0.95 17.74
C PHE A 190 -6.25 -1.78 16.46
N ILE A 191 -7.37 -2.24 15.88
CA ILE A 191 -7.36 -3.09 14.69
C ILE A 191 -6.92 -2.31 13.46
N GLN A 192 -7.37 -1.07 13.30
CA GLN A 192 -6.91 -0.16 12.26
C GLN A 192 -5.42 0.13 12.40
N LEU A 193 -4.93 0.39 13.62
CA LEU A 193 -3.51 0.59 13.87
C LEU A 193 -2.68 -0.67 13.55
N ASP A 194 -3.08 -1.83 14.08
CA ASP A 194 -2.44 -3.12 13.85
C ASP A 194 -2.32 -3.42 12.35
N THR A 195 -3.44 -3.30 11.63
CA THR A 195 -3.48 -3.55 10.20
C THR A 195 -2.63 -2.55 9.44
N THR A 196 -2.70 -1.26 9.78
CA THR A 196 -1.90 -0.19 9.16
C THR A 196 -0.40 -0.45 9.27
N LEU A 197 0.09 -0.81 10.47
CA LEU A 197 1.51 -1.10 10.69
C LEU A 197 1.95 -2.28 9.83
N LYS A 198 1.17 -3.37 9.83
CA LYS A 198 1.51 -4.59 9.07
C LYS A 198 1.46 -4.37 7.55
N VAL A 199 0.47 -3.61 7.07
CA VAL A 199 0.37 -3.19 5.66
C VAL A 199 1.58 -2.34 5.26
N PHE A 200 2.03 -1.44 6.14
CA PHE A 200 3.22 -0.63 5.90
C PHE A 200 4.49 -1.49 5.78
N VAL A 201 4.67 -2.51 6.63
CA VAL A 201 5.83 -3.42 6.53
C VAL A 201 5.85 -4.17 5.20
N ASN A 202 4.69 -4.60 4.69
CA ASN A 202 4.59 -5.17 3.35
C ASN A 202 5.00 -4.16 2.26
N LEU A 203 4.59 -2.89 2.39
CA LEU A 203 5.00 -1.83 1.45
C LEU A 203 6.52 -1.61 1.50
N LEU A 204 7.13 -1.55 2.68
CA LEU A 204 8.58 -1.46 2.81
C LEU A 204 9.28 -2.68 2.20
N SER A 205 8.72 -3.87 2.35
CA SER A 205 9.25 -5.10 1.74
C SER A 205 9.18 -5.12 0.22
N LEU A 206 8.28 -4.33 -0.37
CA LEU A 206 8.21 -4.15 -1.82
C LEU A 206 9.33 -3.23 -2.32
N VAL A 207 9.55 -2.10 -1.64
CA VAL A 207 10.39 -1.00 -2.16
C VAL A 207 11.77 -0.90 -1.54
N LEU A 208 12.04 -1.62 -0.45
CA LEU A 208 13.36 -1.69 0.19
C LEU A 208 13.86 -3.12 0.23
N ASN A 209 15.18 -3.30 0.28
CA ASN A 209 15.77 -4.63 0.42
C ASN A 209 15.33 -5.27 1.75
N SER A 210 15.26 -6.59 1.78
CA SER A 210 14.96 -7.38 2.99
C SER A 210 15.91 -7.11 4.15
N THR A 211 17.17 -6.72 3.85
CA THR A 211 18.21 -6.39 4.83
C THR A 211 18.28 -4.90 5.15
N HIS A 212 17.41 -4.07 4.55
CA HIS A 212 17.40 -2.64 4.83
C HIS A 212 17.10 -2.39 6.32
N PRO A 213 17.90 -1.59 7.06
CA PRO A 213 17.75 -1.41 8.51
C PRO A 213 16.34 -0.99 8.93
N LEU A 214 15.71 -0.07 8.19
CA LEU A 214 14.33 0.33 8.46
C LEU A 214 13.34 -0.84 8.32
N ASN A 215 13.48 -1.69 7.28
CA ASN A 215 12.61 -2.84 7.06
C ASN A 215 12.78 -3.88 8.19
N VAL A 216 14.02 -4.14 8.59
CA VAL A 216 14.34 -5.01 9.74
C VAL A 216 13.73 -4.46 11.04
N SER A 217 13.88 -3.17 11.32
CA SER A 217 13.32 -2.55 12.52
C SER A 217 11.79 -2.64 12.56
N PHE A 218 11.12 -2.38 11.44
CA PHE A 218 9.66 -2.54 11.35
C PHE A 218 9.21 -4.00 11.52
N ARG A 219 9.97 -4.98 11.00
CA ARG A 219 9.67 -6.40 11.24
C ARG A 219 9.84 -6.79 12.70
N ASN A 220 10.88 -6.28 13.37
CA ASN A 220 11.08 -6.49 14.80
C ASN A 220 9.97 -5.87 15.64
N LEU A 221 9.53 -4.66 15.27
CA LEU A 221 8.35 -4.02 15.86
C LEU A 221 7.13 -4.92 15.74
N VAL A 222 6.80 -5.38 14.52
CA VAL A 222 5.59 -6.19 14.32
C VAL A 222 5.68 -7.55 15.00
N ALA A 223 6.87 -8.17 15.04
CA ALA A 223 7.07 -9.41 15.78
C ALA A 223 6.77 -9.22 17.28
N SER A 224 7.31 -8.15 17.88
CA SER A 224 7.08 -7.79 19.28
C SER A 224 5.62 -7.36 19.54
N TRP A 225 5.04 -6.62 18.60
CA TRP A 225 3.65 -6.20 18.64
C TRP A 225 2.69 -7.40 18.61
N SER A 226 2.99 -8.40 17.79
CA SER A 226 2.18 -9.61 17.64
C SER A 226 2.21 -10.48 18.90
N SER A 227 3.35 -10.56 19.60
CA SER A 227 3.42 -11.29 20.88
C SER A 227 2.68 -10.59 22.02
N LEU A 228 2.41 -9.29 21.89
CA LEU A 228 1.77 -8.44 22.90
C LEU A 228 0.35 -8.01 22.52
N THR A 229 -0.23 -8.58 21.46
CA THR A 229 -1.47 -8.09 20.85
C THR A 229 -2.62 -7.97 21.85
N LEU A 230 -2.80 -8.92 22.76
CA LEU A 230 -3.88 -8.86 23.76
C LEU A 230 -3.71 -7.65 24.70
N GLN A 231 -2.53 -7.50 25.33
CA GLN A 231 -2.23 -6.41 26.25
C GLN A 231 -2.33 -5.04 25.58
N LEU A 232 -1.86 -4.95 24.33
CA LEU A 232 -1.98 -3.72 23.54
C LEU A 232 -3.45 -3.43 23.23
N SER A 233 -4.22 -4.43 22.79
CA SER A 233 -5.64 -4.22 22.45
C SER A 233 -6.44 -3.65 23.63
N GLU A 234 -6.26 -4.19 24.84
CA GLU A 234 -6.90 -3.68 26.05
C GLU A 234 -6.52 -2.22 26.32
N ARG A 235 -5.22 -1.91 26.22
CA ARG A 235 -4.71 -0.57 26.49
C ARG A 235 -5.18 0.47 25.47
N PHE A 236 -5.13 0.16 24.19
CA PHE A 236 -5.55 1.07 23.13
C PHE A 236 -7.08 1.29 23.14
N ASN A 237 -7.86 0.28 23.56
CA ASN A 237 -9.31 0.42 23.70
C ASN A 237 -9.73 1.37 24.83
N LEU A 238 -8.89 1.55 25.87
CA LEU A 238 -9.15 2.51 26.95
C LEU A 238 -8.91 3.97 26.53
N HIS A 239 -8.18 4.21 25.44
CA HIS A 239 -7.72 5.54 25.05
C HIS A 239 -7.90 5.77 23.54
N PRO A 240 -9.07 6.29 23.10
CA PRO A 240 -9.41 6.43 21.67
C PRO A 240 -8.43 7.27 20.82
N ALA A 241 -7.64 8.15 21.43
CA ALA A 241 -6.60 8.94 20.73
C ALA A 241 -5.27 8.21 20.58
N MET A 242 -5.03 7.18 21.39
CA MET A 242 -3.77 6.46 21.46
C MET A 242 -3.38 5.79 20.14
N PRO A 243 -4.29 5.21 19.33
CA PRO A 243 -3.91 4.62 18.05
C PRO A 243 -3.24 5.63 17.11
N ALA A 244 -3.84 6.81 16.95
CA ALA A 244 -3.31 7.88 16.10
C ALA A 244 -2.00 8.46 16.65
N GLN A 245 -1.92 8.66 17.97
CA GLN A 245 -0.72 9.18 18.63
C GLN A 245 0.46 8.21 18.55
N PHE A 246 0.23 6.90 18.71
CA PHE A 246 1.27 5.90 18.56
C PHE A 246 1.76 5.84 17.11
N LEU A 247 0.84 5.85 16.14
CA LEU A 247 1.21 5.90 14.72
C LEU A 247 2.03 7.16 14.39
N ARG A 248 1.68 8.30 15.02
CA ARG A 248 2.44 9.55 14.95
C ARG A 248 3.85 9.42 15.50
N THR A 249 4.06 8.76 16.63
CA THR A 249 5.41 8.48 17.12
C THR A 249 6.22 7.68 16.08
N ILE A 250 5.66 6.61 15.53
CA ILE A 250 6.33 5.79 14.52
C ILE A 250 6.66 6.62 13.27
N GLN A 251 5.73 7.45 12.81
CA GLN A 251 5.93 8.32 11.66
C GLN A 251 7.04 9.36 11.90
N LEU A 252 7.10 9.98 13.07
CA LEU A 252 8.12 11.00 13.39
C LEU A 252 9.53 10.39 13.33
N HIS A 253 9.70 9.23 13.98
CA HIS A 253 10.97 8.49 13.95
C HIS A 253 11.36 8.05 12.54
N THR A 254 10.39 7.60 11.74
CA THR A 254 10.62 7.24 10.33
C THR A 254 11.04 8.46 9.50
N SER A 255 10.41 9.61 9.74
CA SER A 255 10.68 10.84 9.02
C SER A 255 12.06 11.42 9.33
N VAL A 256 12.45 11.43 10.61
CA VAL A 256 13.80 11.82 11.04
C VAL A 256 14.86 10.90 10.43
N TYR A 257 14.58 9.58 10.35
CA TYR A 257 15.48 8.66 9.67
C TYR A 257 15.68 9.02 8.20
N TRP A 258 14.60 9.28 7.46
CA TRP A 258 14.71 9.68 6.04
C TRP A 258 15.39 11.03 5.85
N GLN A 259 15.09 12.00 6.73
CA GLN A 259 15.78 13.29 6.74
C GLN A 259 17.29 13.10 6.88
N ASN A 260 17.73 12.32 7.87
CA ASN A 260 19.15 12.05 8.09
C ASN A 260 19.79 11.35 6.89
N VAL A 261 19.17 10.29 6.36
CA VAL A 261 19.69 9.55 5.19
C VAL A 261 19.81 10.46 3.97
N SER A 262 18.86 11.37 3.74
CA SER A 262 18.85 12.26 2.57
C SER A 262 20.04 13.23 2.52
N MET A 263 20.69 13.48 3.65
CA MET A 263 21.84 14.39 3.77
C MET A 263 23.20 13.68 3.70
N LEU A 264 23.22 12.37 3.45
CA LEU A 264 24.41 11.53 3.55
C LEU A 264 24.82 10.91 2.21
N THR A 265 26.07 10.47 2.15
CA THR A 265 26.53 9.52 1.11
C THR A 265 26.02 8.10 1.41
N VAL A 266 25.99 7.22 0.40
CA VAL A 266 25.54 5.82 0.57
C VAL A 266 26.30 5.12 1.69
N ASN A 267 27.62 5.30 1.77
CA ASN A 267 28.46 4.66 2.79
C ASN A 267 28.14 5.15 4.20
N GLN A 268 27.85 6.44 4.38
CA GLN A 268 27.45 7.00 5.67
C GLN A 268 26.02 6.60 6.04
N ALA A 269 25.11 6.58 5.07
CA ALA A 269 23.72 6.18 5.28
C ALA A 269 23.61 4.73 5.77
N ARG A 270 24.51 3.84 5.33
CA ARG A 270 24.60 2.44 5.83
C ARG A 270 24.93 2.35 7.32
N LEU A 271 25.65 3.33 7.85
CA LEU A 271 26.02 3.40 9.26
C LEU A 271 24.96 4.13 10.10
N THR A 272 23.94 4.70 9.46
CA THR A 272 22.87 5.41 10.16
C THR A 272 21.95 4.37 10.82
N PRO A 273 21.82 4.38 12.16
CA PRO A 273 20.97 3.43 12.84
C PRO A 273 19.51 3.65 12.44
N ALA A 274 18.79 2.56 12.17
CA ALA A 274 17.34 2.63 12.06
C ALA A 274 16.72 2.99 13.41
N PRO A 275 15.54 3.61 13.43
CA PRO A 275 14.82 3.86 14.67
C PRO A 275 14.56 2.56 15.44
N ASP A 276 14.74 2.55 16.75
CA ASP A 276 14.38 1.41 17.60
C ASP A 276 12.91 1.49 18.01
N PHE A 277 12.04 0.94 17.17
CA PHE A 277 10.61 0.92 17.42
C PHE A 277 10.21 -0.03 18.57
N THR A 278 11.04 -1.03 18.87
CA THR A 278 10.80 -1.94 20.01
C THR A 278 10.97 -1.20 21.33
N SER A 279 11.94 -0.29 21.43
CA SER A 279 12.10 0.59 22.59
C SER A 279 10.89 1.51 22.81
N ILE A 280 10.28 2.03 21.74
CA ILE A 280 9.03 2.80 21.82
C ILE A 280 7.89 1.93 22.37
N LEU A 281 7.77 0.70 21.87
CA LEU A 281 6.77 -0.25 22.36
C LEU A 281 7.00 -0.59 23.86
N ASN A 282 8.25 -0.81 24.27
CA ASN A 282 8.58 -1.06 25.67
C ASN A 282 8.25 0.15 26.56
N SER A 283 8.53 1.37 26.08
CA SER A 283 8.18 2.61 26.78
C SER A 283 6.66 2.77 26.93
N LEU A 284 5.89 2.35 25.92
CA LEU A 284 4.43 2.30 26.02
C LEU A 284 4.03 1.36 27.15
N LEU A 285 4.53 0.11 27.16
CA LEU A 285 4.19 -0.89 28.19
C LEU A 285 4.55 -0.40 29.60
N LEU A 286 5.75 0.16 29.77
CA LEU A 286 6.27 0.74 31.02
C LEU A 286 5.58 2.05 31.44
N GLN A 287 4.65 2.56 30.64
CA GLN A 287 3.94 3.82 30.89
C GLN A 287 4.85 5.05 30.94
N THR A 288 6.02 5.00 30.29
CA THR A 288 6.97 6.10 30.16
C THR A 288 6.88 6.80 28.80
N TRP A 289 6.11 6.25 27.86
CA TRP A 289 5.86 6.86 26.56
C TRP A 289 5.04 8.14 26.67
N VAL A 290 5.54 9.21 26.05
CA VAL A 290 4.87 10.51 25.93
C VAL A 290 4.21 10.61 24.56
N ALA A 291 2.88 10.74 24.56
CA ALA A 291 2.11 10.84 23.33
C ALA A 291 2.40 12.18 22.61
N PRO A 292 2.80 12.16 21.32
CA PRO A 292 2.99 13.39 20.55
C PRO A 292 1.65 14.02 20.16
N SER A 293 1.70 15.31 19.81
CA SER A 293 0.57 15.96 19.14
C SER A 293 0.38 15.39 17.74
N VAL A 294 -0.88 15.31 17.33
CA VAL A 294 -1.28 14.82 16.01
C VAL A 294 -1.88 16.00 15.24
N PRO A 295 -1.26 16.45 14.13
CA PRO A 295 -1.74 17.62 13.39
C PRO A 295 -3.19 17.44 12.92
N GLY A 296 -4.06 18.41 13.22
CA GLY A 296 -5.47 18.36 12.80
C GLY A 296 -6.33 17.32 13.53
N TYR A 297 -5.81 16.63 14.56
CA TYR A 297 -6.59 15.76 15.42
C TYR A 297 -7.12 16.55 16.63
N THR A 298 -8.44 16.74 16.68
CA THR A 298 -9.12 17.20 17.89
C THR A 298 -9.67 15.97 18.62
N PRO A 299 -9.19 15.66 19.85
CA PRO A 299 -9.78 14.56 20.61
C PRO A 299 -11.25 14.89 20.86
N VAL A 300 -12.14 13.98 20.47
CA VAL A 300 -13.52 14.01 20.96
C VAL A 300 -13.42 13.70 22.45
N LEU A 301 -13.47 14.72 23.29
CA LEU A 301 -13.62 14.53 24.72
C LEU A 301 -14.88 13.67 24.91
N PRO A 302 -14.84 12.59 25.72
CA PRO A 302 -16.07 11.97 26.16
C PRO A 302 -16.89 13.10 26.76
N SER A 303 -18.13 13.29 26.30
CA SER A 303 -19.06 14.22 26.92
C SER A 303 -19.19 13.83 28.38
N GLN A 304 -18.36 14.43 29.24
CA GLN A 304 -18.54 14.34 30.66
C GLN A 304 -19.90 14.97 30.90
N TYR A 305 -20.80 14.17 31.45
CA TYR A 305 -22.00 14.62 32.13
C TYR A 305 -21.60 15.82 33.01
N LEU A 306 -21.82 17.03 32.51
CA LEU A 306 -22.04 18.17 33.38
C LEU A 306 -23.43 17.92 33.96
N PRO A 307 -23.57 17.67 35.28
CA PRO A 307 -24.90 17.72 35.87
C PRO A 307 -25.44 19.12 35.61
N ALA A 308 -26.66 19.20 35.10
CA ALA A 308 -27.36 20.46 34.93
C ALA A 308 -27.28 21.24 36.26
N PRO A 309 -27.05 22.57 36.22
CA PRO A 309 -27.10 23.37 37.43
C PRO A 309 -28.49 23.18 38.05
N ALA A 310 -28.52 22.74 39.31
CA ALA A 310 -29.76 22.58 40.06
C ALA A 310 -30.47 23.94 40.19
N PRO A 311 -31.81 23.97 40.15
CA PRO A 311 -32.61 25.19 40.19
C PRO A 311 -32.50 25.94 41.53
#